data_AF-A0A661DSL9-F1
#
_entry.id   AF-A0A661DSL9-F1
#
_cell.length_a   1.000
_cell.length_b   1.000
_cell.length_c   1.000
_cell.angle_alpha   90.00
_cell.angle_beta   90.00
_cell.angle_gamma   90.00
#
_symmetry.space_group_name_H-M   'P 1'
#
loop_
_entity.id
_entity.type
_entity.pdbx_description
1 polymer ?
#
loop_
_entity_poly.entity_id
_entity_poly.type
_entity_poly.pdbx_seq_one_letter_code
_entity_poly.pdbx_strand_id
1 'polypeptide(L)'
;IIKGDQSEAVIAAASILAKVARDQEMVAMDELYPGYGLAKHKGYPTKQHQQALLELGPTVIHRYSFKPVQLALKSYRSDLEC
;
A
#
# COMPACT_ATOMS: atom_id res chain seq x y z
N ILE A 1 -24.70 -5.14 8.64
CA ILE A 1 -24.32 -4.90 10.06
C ILE A 1 -23.15 -3.92 10.05
N ILE A 2 -23.35 -2.71 10.57
CA ILE A 2 -22.28 -1.71 10.67
C ILE A 2 -21.33 -2.17 11.79
N LYS A 3 -20.01 -2.18 11.54
CA LYS A 3 -18.99 -2.76 12.46
C LYS A 3 -19.28 -4.22 12.84
N GLY A 4 -19.75 -5.01 11.87
CA GLY A 4 -20.15 -6.39 12.11
C GLY A 4 -19.01 -7.29 12.58
N ASP A 5 -17.75 -6.93 12.33
CA ASP A 5 -16.57 -7.59 12.88
C ASP A 5 -16.47 -7.49 14.41
N GLN A 6 -17.16 -6.52 15.03
CA GLN A 6 -17.20 -6.34 16.48
C GLN A 6 -18.39 -7.07 17.13
N SER A 7 -19.40 -7.46 16.35
CA SER A 7 -20.65 -8.01 16.87
C SER A 7 -20.93 -9.44 16.41
N GLU A 8 -20.43 -9.86 15.24
CA GLU A 8 -20.68 -11.17 14.64
C GLU A 8 -19.41 -12.00 14.49
N ALA A 9 -19.38 -13.18 15.09
CA ALA A 9 -18.22 -14.06 15.06
C ALA A 9 -17.78 -14.45 13.64
N VAL A 10 -18.73 -14.67 12.72
CA VAL A 10 -18.44 -15.03 11.33
C VAL A 10 -17.78 -13.86 10.58
N ILE A 11 -18.21 -12.62 10.83
CA ILE A 11 -17.62 -11.43 10.21
C ILE A 11 -16.23 -11.16 10.81
N ALA A 12 -16.07 -11.37 12.12
CA ALA A 12 -14.77 -11.28 12.78
C ALA A 12 -13.76 -12.30 12.23
N ALA A 13 -14.19 -13.57 12.04
CA ALA A 13 -13.33 -14.59 11.45
C ALA A 13 -12.91 -14.22 10.02
N ALA A 14 -13.84 -13.71 9.21
CA ALA A 14 -13.55 -13.25 7.86
C ALA A 14 -12.56 -12.08 7.83
N SER A 15 -12.69 -11.10 8.74
CA SER A 15 -11.78 -9.94 8.79
C SER A 15 -10.36 -10.35 9.19
N ILE A 16 -10.21 -11.31 10.11
CA ILE A 16 -8.90 -11.87 10.50
C ILE A 16 -8.24 -12.56 9.29
N LEU A 17 -8.96 -13.45 8.60
CA LEU A 17 -8.43 -14.15 7.43
C LEU A 17 -7.99 -13.16 6.33
N ALA A 18 -8.83 -12.17 6.04
CA ALA A 18 -8.51 -11.14 5.05
C ALA A 18 -7.26 -10.34 5.42
N LYS A 19 -7.12 -9.96 6.71
CA LYS A 19 -5.96 -9.21 7.19
C LYS A 19 -4.67 -10.03 7.11
N VAL A 20 -4.70 -11.28 7.58
CA VAL A 20 -3.51 -12.14 7.56
C VAL A 20 -3.05 -12.40 6.13
N ALA A 21 -3.96 -12.75 5.22
CA ALA A 21 -3.64 -12.97 3.82
C ALA A 21 -3.05 -11.70 3.17
N ARG A 22 -3.68 -10.55 3.39
CA ARG A 22 -3.19 -9.28 2.85
C ARG A 22 -1.81 -8.90 3.39
N ASP A 23 -1.56 -9.14 4.67
CA ASP A 23 -0.27 -8.79 5.27
C ASP A 23 0.87 -9.65 4.74
N GLN A 24 0.60 -10.92 4.41
CA GLN A 24 1.54 -11.83 3.76
C GLN A 24 1.81 -11.39 2.31
N GLU A 25 0.78 -11.04 1.55
CA GLU A 25 0.94 -10.49 0.19
C GLU A 25 1.87 -9.27 0.20
N MET A 26 1.68 -8.33 1.14
CA MET A 26 2.49 -7.12 1.20
C MET A 26 3.95 -7.39 1.62
N VAL A 27 4.24 -8.51 2.31
CA VAL A 27 5.63 -8.94 2.56
C VAL A 27 6.25 -9.44 1.26
N ALA A 28 5.55 -10.31 0.52
CA ALA A 28 6.03 -10.79 -0.78
C ALA A 28 6.22 -9.64 -1.79
N MET A 29 5.33 -8.64 -1.79
CA MET A 29 5.48 -7.46 -2.65
C MET A 29 6.68 -6.59 -2.27
N ASP A 30 7.12 -6.57 -1.01
CA ASP A 30 8.31 -5.83 -0.59
C ASP A 30 9.60 -6.45 -1.16
N GLU A 31 9.62 -7.77 -1.34
CA GLU A 31 10.72 -8.48 -2.01
C GLU A 31 10.74 -8.17 -3.50
N LEU A 32 9.57 -8.10 -4.15
CA LEU A 32 9.47 -7.76 -5.57
C LEU A 32 9.70 -6.27 -5.87
N TYR A 33 9.34 -5.39 -4.94
CA TYR A 33 9.49 -3.94 -5.06
C TYR A 33 10.26 -3.40 -3.84
N PRO A 34 11.58 -3.62 -3.79
CA PRO A 34 12.40 -3.20 -2.66
C PRO A 34 12.45 -1.68 -2.54
N GLY A 35 12.63 -1.18 -1.31
CA GLY A 35 12.79 0.25 -1.01
C GLY A 35 11.51 0.97 -0.55
N TYR A 36 10.33 0.44 -0.87
CA TYR A 36 9.07 1.04 -0.44
C TYR A 36 8.74 0.77 1.04
N GLY A 37 9.16 -0.37 1.60
CA GLY A 37 8.88 -0.76 2.99
C GLY A 37 7.49 -1.39 3.17
N LEU A 38 6.96 -2.01 2.11
CA LEU A 38 5.62 -2.60 2.04
C LEU A 38 5.40 -3.68 3.10
N ALA A 39 6.45 -4.43 3.48
CA ALA A 39 6.38 -5.43 4.53
C ALA A 39 6.04 -4.81 5.90
N LYS A 40 6.40 -3.54 6.14
CA LYS A 40 6.16 -2.84 7.40
C LYS A 40 4.80 -2.16 7.43
N HIS A 41 4.51 -1.32 6.44
CA HIS A 41 3.32 -0.47 6.45
C HIS A 41 2.18 -0.98 5.57
N LYS A 42 2.33 -2.12 4.89
CA LYS A 42 1.25 -2.82 4.17
C LYS A 42 0.53 -1.97 3.11
N GLY A 43 1.24 -1.01 2.53
CA GLY A 43 0.70 -0.08 1.53
C GLY A 43 -0.04 1.14 2.09
N TYR A 44 -0.16 1.30 3.42
CA TYR A 44 -0.66 2.55 4.01
C TYR A 44 0.27 3.73 3.69
N PRO A 45 -0.26 4.97 3.57
CA PRO A 45 0.50 6.14 3.12
C PRO A 45 1.33 6.75 4.24
N THR A 46 2.27 5.98 4.82
CA THR A 46 3.22 6.50 5.81
C THR A 46 4.17 7.51 5.18
N LYS A 47 4.86 8.32 6.00
CA LYS A 47 5.89 9.24 5.51
C LYS A 47 6.97 8.52 4.70
N GLN A 48 7.41 7.35 5.18
CA GLN A 48 8.37 6.50 4.47
C GLN A 48 7.84 6.11 3.08
N HIS A 49 6.59 5.66 2.99
CA HIS A 49 6.01 5.21 1.73
C HIS A 49 5.84 6.35 0.73
N GLN A 50 5.42 7.53 1.21
CA GLN A 50 5.30 8.72 0.38
C GLN A 50 6.67 9.18 -0.14
N GLN A 51 7.72 9.10 0.68
CA GLN A 51 9.08 9.42 0.26
C GLN A 51 9.58 8.45 -0.81
N ALA A 52 9.40 7.14 -0.59
CA ALA A 52 9.77 6.12 -1.59
C ALA A 52 9.02 6.31 -2.91
N LEU A 53 7.76 6.74 -2.87
CA LEU A 53 6.99 7.06 -4.06
C LEU A 53 7.57 8.24 -4.86
N LEU A 54 8.15 9.23 -4.19
CA LEU A 54 8.81 10.36 -4.86
C LEU A 54 10.16 9.94 -5.46
N GLU A 55 10.93 9.15 -4.72
CA GLU A 55 12.29 8.74 -5.12
C GLU A 55 12.31 7.65 -6.20
N LEU A 56 11.42 6.66 -6.08
CA LEU A 56 11.41 5.45 -6.92
C LEU A 56 10.27 5.48 -7.95
N GLY A 57 9.37 6.46 -7.85
CA GLY A 57 8.12 6.49 -8.62
C GLY A 57 7.10 5.46 -8.15
N PRO A 58 5.87 5.47 -8.68
CA PRO A 58 4.87 4.44 -8.38
C PRO A 58 5.04 3.18 -9.23
N THR A 59 4.95 2.02 -8.59
CA THR A 59 4.91 0.69 -9.25
C THR A 59 3.49 0.31 -9.71
N VAL A 60 3.37 -0.80 -10.46
CA VAL A 60 2.09 -1.31 -10.99
C VAL A 60 1.06 -1.69 -9.92
N ILE A 61 1.50 -2.01 -8.69
CA ILE A 61 0.60 -2.35 -7.58
C ILE A 61 0.01 -1.11 -6.87
N HIS A 62 0.51 0.08 -7.19
CA HIS A 62 -0.01 1.33 -6.62
C HIS A 62 -1.35 1.70 -7.23
N ARG A 63 -2.24 2.26 -6.41
CA ARG A 63 -3.55 2.73 -6.86
C ARG A 63 -3.43 4.14 -7.43
N TYR A 64 -3.33 4.25 -8.74
CA TYR A 64 -3.17 5.54 -9.44
C TYR A 64 -4.34 6.52 -9.29
N SER A 65 -5.50 6.08 -8.79
CA SER A 65 -6.59 6.98 -8.42
C SER A 65 -6.36 7.70 -7.09
N PHE A 66 -5.40 7.26 -6.28
CA PHE A 66 -5.14 7.84 -4.96
C PHE A 66 -4.27 9.09 -5.10
N LYS A 67 -4.68 10.18 -4.44
CA LYS A 67 -4.04 11.49 -4.55
C LYS A 67 -2.52 11.47 -4.31
N PRO A 68 -1.97 10.79 -3.28
CA PRO A 68 -0.52 10.76 -3.07
C PRO A 68 0.23 10.11 -4.24
N VAL A 69 -0.33 9.06 -4.83
CA VAL A 69 0.27 8.35 -5.98
C VAL A 69 0.26 9.24 -7.22
N GLN A 70 -0.82 9.98 -7.46
CA GLN A 70 -0.91 10.92 -8.59
C GLN A 70 0.10 12.06 -8.48
N LEU A 71 0.31 12.58 -7.26
CA LEU A 71 1.29 13.64 -7.02
C LEU A 71 2.71 13.13 -7.24
N ALA A 72 3.02 11.95 -6.69
CA ALA A 72 4.32 11.32 -6.88
C ALA A 72 4.61 11.01 -8.36
N LEU A 73 3.63 10.49 -9.10
CA LEU A 73 3.78 10.24 -10.54
C LEU A 73 4.12 11.51 -11.33
N LYS A 74 3.50 12.64 -10.98
CA LYS A 74 3.79 13.92 -11.65
C LYS A 74 5.21 14.39 -11.33
N SER A 75 5.61 14.34 -10.06
CA SER A 75 6.97 14.74 -9.64
C SER A 75 8.03 13.87 -10.30
N TYR A 76 7.90 12.55 -10.17
CA TYR A 76 8.88 11.59 -10.69
C TYR A 76 9.06 11.68 -12.21
N ARG A 77 7.98 11.95 -12.96
CA ARG A 77 8.09 12.16 -14.42
C ARG A 77 8.83 13.44 -14.78
N SER A 78 8.61 14.52 -14.05
CA SER A 78 9.35 15.77 -14.26
C SER A 78 10.85 15.59 -14.01
N ASP A 79 11.23 14.75 -13.04
CA ASP A 79 12.63 14.45 -12.73
C ASP A 79 13.33 13.58 -13.80
N LEU A 80 12.57 12.83 -14.61
CA LEU A 80 13.09 12.03 -15.73
C LEU A 80 13.26 12.82 -17.04
N GLU A 81 12.64 13.99 -17.16
CA GLU A 81 12.66 14.83 -18.36
C GLU A 81 13.73 15.95 -18.29
N CYS A 82 14.49 16.03 -17.19
CA CYS A 82 15.60 16.97 -16.95
C CYS A 82 16.95 16.27 -17.14
#